data_AF-A0A2M9E7X8-F1
#
_entry.id   AF-A0A2M9E7X8-F1
#
_cell.length_a   1.000
_cell.length_b   1.000
_cell.length_c   1.000
_cell.angle_alpha   90.00
_cell.angle_beta   90.00
_cell.angle_gamma   90.00
#
_symmetry.space_group_name_H-M   'P 1'
#
loop_
_entity.id
_entity.type
_entity.pdbx_description
1 polymer ?
#
loop_
_entity_poly.entity_id
_entity_poly.type
_entity_poly.pdbx_seq_one_letter_code
_entity_poly.pdbx_strand_id
1 'polypeptide(L)' 'QYIDYYNHERIRTKLKGLSPVQYRTQASNT' A
#
# COMPACT_ATOMS: atom_id res chain seq x y z
N GLN A 1 10.15 -11.87 -1.08
CA GLN A 1 10.83 -11.01 -2.07
C GLN A 1 9.83 -10.34 -3.01
N TYR A 2 9.25 -11.01 -4.02
CA TYR A 2 8.28 -10.35 -4.92
C TYR A 2 7.02 -9.85 -4.19
N ILE A 3 6.45 -10.67 -3.31
CA ILE A 3 5.24 -10.33 -2.55
C ILE A 3 5.48 -9.14 -1.62
N ASP A 4 6.62 -9.12 -0.92
CA ASP A 4 6.97 -8.05 0.03
C ASP A 4 7.14 -6.72 -0.70
N TYR A 5 7.85 -6.71 -1.83
CA TYR A 5 7.95 -5.54 -2.70
C TYR A 5 6.57 -5.02 -3.12
N TYR A 6 5.67 -5.90 -3.57
CA TYR A 6 4.33 -5.50 -3.97
C TYR A 6 3.46 -4.99 -2.82
N ASN A 7 3.65 -5.48 -1.59
CA ASN A 7 2.83 -5.11 -0.45
C ASN A 7 3.33 -3.87 0.29
N HIS A 8 4.66 -3.69 0.38
CA HIS A 8 5.29 -2.69 1.24
C HIS A 8 6.00 -1.58 0.46
N GLU A 9 6.69 -1.93 -0.62
CA GLU A 9 7.60 -0.99 -1.29
C GLU A 9 7.00 -0.39 -2.56
N ARG A 10 6.01 -1.05 -3.17
CA ARG A 10 5.38 -0.60 -4.41
C ARG A 10 4.51 0.63 -4.20
N ILE A 11 5.08 1.79 -4.43
CA ILE A 11 4.37 3.07 -4.33
C ILE A 11 3.60 3.33 -5.63
N ARG A 12 2.34 3.76 -5.50
CA ARG A 12 1.54 4.27 -6.62
C ARG A 12 1.16 5.72 -6.35
N THR A 13 1.29 6.59 -7.36
CA THR A 13 0.91 8.01 -7.28
C THR A 13 -0.53 8.22 -6.80
N LYS A 14 -1.46 7.37 -7.23
CA LYS A 14 -2.87 7.43 -6.81
C LYS A 14 -3.13 7.09 -5.33
N LEU A 15 -2.20 6.41 -4.66
CA LEU A 15 -2.32 6.03 -3.24
C LEU A 15 -1.74 7.11 -2.32
N LYS A 16 -1.49 8.33 -2.83
CA LYS A 16 -0.96 9.45 -2.04
C LYS A 16 0.36 9.11 -1.33
N GLY A 17 1.21 8.32 -1.96
CA GLY A 17 2.50 7.88 -1.40
C GLY A 17 2.42 6.67 -0.47
N LEU A 18 1.25 6.07 -0.28
CA LEU A 18 1.08 4.88 0.57
C LEU A 18 1.42 3.59 -0.18
N SER A 19 1.91 2.61 0.57
CA SER A 19 2.02 1.23 0.10
C SER A 19 0.64 0.55 0.01
N PRO A 20 0.51 -0.56 -0.73
CA PRO A 20 -0.76 -1.26 -0.86
C PRO A 20 -1.33 -1.76 0.46
N VAL A 21 -0.48 -2.20 1.41
CA VAL A 21 -0.98 -2.61 2.73
C VAL A 21 -1.47 -1.40 3.54
N GLN A 22 -0.72 -0.30 3.56
CA GLN A 22 -1.10 0.93 4.28
C GLN A 22 -2.42 1.52 3.77
N TYR A 23 -2.58 1.57 2.45
CA TYR A 23 -3.82 2.06 1.84
C TYR A 23 -5.04 1.22 2.23
N ARG A 24 -4.92 -0.12 2.24
CA ARG A 24 -6.02 -1.01 2.65
C ARG A 24 -6.37 -0.83 4.11
N THR A 25 -5.37 -0.68 4.99
CA THR A 25 -5.61 -0.46 6.42
C THR A 25 -6.35 0.84 6.71
N GLN A 26 -6.16 1.89 5.90
CA GLN A 26 -6.95 3.12 6.03
C GLN A 26 -8.42 2.91 5.63
N ALA A 27 -8.67 2.13 4.57
CA ALA A 27 -10.04 1.81 4.14
C ALA A 27 -10.81 0.95 5.15
N SER A 28 -10.10 0.20 6.01
CA SER A 28 -10.71 -0.62 7.06
C SER A 28 -11.04 0.15 8.34
N ASN A 29 -10.59 1.40 8.48
CA ASN A 29 -10.83 2.25 9.66
C ASN A 29 -12.01 3.22 9.47
N THR A 30 -12.86 3.00 8.47
CA THR A 30 -14.14 3.69 8.23
C THR A 30 -15.27 2.71 8.39
#